data_AF-A0AAW6VNL9-F1
#
_entry.id   AF-A0AAW6VNL9-F1
#
_cell.length_a   1.000
_cell.length_b   1.000
_cell.length_c   1.000
_cell.angle_alpha   90.00
_cell.angle_beta   90.00
_cell.angle_gamma   90.00
#
_symmetry.space_group_name_H-M   'P 1'
#
loop_
_entity.id
_entity.type
_entity.pdbx_description
1 polymer ?
#
loop_
_entity_poly.entity_id
_entity_poly.type
_entity_poly.pdbx_seq_one_letter_code
_entity_poly.pdbx_strand_id
1 'polypeptide(L)' 'MINIGLIGFGYWGPNVAKNIHANKDLNLYSICDYKEDRLEKVFI' A
#
# COMPACT_ATOMS: atom_id res chain seq x y z
N MET A 1 5.13 4.61 -15.82
CA MET A 1 4.78 4.24 -14.43
C MET A 1 3.28 4.06 -14.33
N ILE A 2 2.83 2.94 -13.79
CA ILE A 2 1.39 2.67 -13.56
C ILE A 2 1.06 3.03 -12.10
N ASN A 3 0.01 3.82 -11.90
CA ASN A 3 -0.48 4.14 -10.56
C ASN A 3 -1.31 2.98 -10.02
N ILE A 4 -0.95 2.51 -8.83
CA ILE A 4 -1.63 1.42 -8.14
C ILE A 4 -2.26 1.95 -6.85
N GLY A 5 -3.55 1.70 -6.68
CA GLY A 5 -4.24 1.85 -5.41
C GLY A 5 -4.34 0.50 -4.70
N LEU A 6 -3.96 0.45 -3.43
CA LEU A 6 -4.09 -0.73 -2.58
C LEU A 6 -5.32 -0.59 -1.68
N ILE A 7 -6.32 -1.47 -1.87
CA ILE A 7 -7.51 -1.55 -1.00
C ILE A 7 -7.34 -2.72 -0.04
N GLY A 8 -7.34 -2.41 1.26
CA GLY A 8 -7.06 -3.33 2.36
C GLY A 8 -5.61 -3.26 2.82
N PHE A 9 -5.40 -2.83 4.06
CA PHE A 9 -4.11 -2.75 4.74
C PHE A 9 -4.09 -3.60 6.02
N GLY A 10 -4.68 -4.79 5.96
CA GLY A 10 -4.63 -5.79 7.02
C GLY A 10 -3.24 -6.43 7.17
N TYR A 11 -3.19 -7.64 7.74
CA TYR A 11 -1.93 -8.34 8.04
C TYR A 11 -0.94 -8.42 6.84
N TRP A 12 -1.45 -8.64 5.62
CA TRP A 12 -0.63 -8.73 4.41
C TRP A 12 -0.43 -7.39 3.66
N GLY A 13 -1.19 -6.35 3.99
CA GLY A 13 -1.15 -5.05 3.33
C GLY A 13 0.26 -4.46 3.23
N PRO A 14 1.04 -4.41 4.33
CA PRO A 14 2.41 -3.90 4.31
C PRO A 14 3.32 -4.65 3.32
N ASN A 15 3.17 -5.96 3.18
CA ASN A 15 3.99 -6.74 2.24
C ASN A 15 3.63 -6.43 0.79
N VAL A 16 2.34 -6.30 0.47
CA VAL A 16 1.90 -5.93 -0.88
C VAL A 16 2.39 -4.53 -1.23
N ALA A 17 2.23 -3.58 -0.31
CA ALA A 17 2.66 -2.20 -0.49
C ALA A 17 4.17 -2.08 -0.73
N LYS A 18 4.99 -2.83 0.04
CA LYS A 18 6.45 -2.91 -0.16
C LYS A 18 6.83 -3.45 -1.54
N ASN A 19 6.16 -4.50 -2.02
CA ASN A 19 6.44 -5.08 -3.32
C ASN A 19 6.08 -4.12 -4.47
N ILE A 20 4.96 -3.39 -4.35
CA ILE A 20 4.59 -2.36 -5.33
C ILE A 20 5.62 -1.23 -5.32
N HIS A 21 6.00 -0.74 -4.14
CA HIS A 21 6.97 0.36 -3.99
C HIS A 21 8.37 -0.02 -4.50
N ALA A 22 8.81 -1.27 -4.34
CA ALA A 22 10.11 -1.74 -4.80
C ALA A 22 10.22 -1.85 -6.33
N ASN A 23 9.11 -1.84 -7.06
CA ASN A 23 9.10 -1.94 -8.51
C ASN A 23 9.15 -0.54 -9.14
N LYS A 24 10.23 -0.24 -9.88
CA LYS A 24 10.49 1.07 -10.50
C LYS A 24 9.48 1.46 -11.59
N ASP A 25 8.76 0.48 -12.15
CA ASP A 25 7.74 0.73 -13.17
C ASP A 25 6.36 1.01 -12.57
N LEU A 26 6.22 0.81 -11.25
CA LEU A 26 4.98 1.01 -10.50
C LEU A 26 5.09 2.22 -9.58
N ASN A 27 3.94 2.82 -9.31
CA ASN A 27 3.79 3.87 -8.31
C ASN A 27 2.68 3.47 -7.34
N LEU A 28 3.02 3.23 -6.08
CA LEU A 28 2.02 3.04 -5.02
C LEU A 28 1.38 4.39 -4.72
N TYR A 29 0.26 4.67 -5.39
CA TYR A 29 -0.35 5.99 -5.41
C TYR A 29 -1.26 6.24 -4.20
N SER A 30 -1.97 5.21 -3.75
CA SER A 30 -2.87 5.32 -2.60
C SER A 30 -3.01 3.99 -1.87
N ILE A 31 -3.30 4.09 -0.57
CA ILE A 31 -3.70 2.97 0.27
C ILE A 31 -5.03 3.35 0.92
N CYS A 32 -5.98 2.41 0.94
CA CYS A 32 -7.28 2.58 1.56
C CYS A 32 -7.58 1.37 2.45
N ASP A 33 -8.02 1.59 3.68
CA ASP A 33 -8.62 0.56 4.54
C ASP A 33 -9.78 1.21 5.30
N TYR A 34 -10.78 0.41 5.66
CA TYR A 34 -11.91 0.86 6.47
C TYR A 34 -11.48 1.17 7.91
N LYS A 35 -10.46 0.49 8.43
CA LYS A 35 -9.95 0.72 9.78
C LYS A 35 -8.76 1.69 9.76
N GLU A 36 -8.95 2.85 10.37
CA GLU A 36 -7.96 3.92 10.42
C GLU A 36 -6.66 3.50 11.14
N ASP A 37 -6.76 2.68 12.19
CA ASP A 37 -5.61 2.13 12.95
C ASP A 37 -4.65 1.28 12.09
N ARG A 38 -5.12 0.78 10.95
CA ARG A 38 -4.27 0.07 9.99
C ARG A 38 -3.47 1.05 9.14
N LEU A 39 -4.07 2.18 8.75
CA LEU A 39 -3.41 3.20 7.95
C LEU A 39 -2.31 3.93 8.74
N GLU A 40 -2.43 4.02 10.06
CA GLU A 40 -1.36 4.53 10.95
C GLU A 40 -0.06 3.73 10.84
N LYS A 41 -0.11 2.48 10.37
CA LYS A 41 1.06 1.60 10.19
C LYS A 41 1.76 1.81 8.85
N VAL A 42 1.23 2.69 7.99
CA VAL A 42 1.83 3.01 6.70
C VAL A 42 3.06 3.90 6.93
N PHE A 43 4.20 3.26 7.18
CA PHE A 43 5.52 3.86 7.07
C PHE A 43 6.18 3.23 5.84
N ILE A 44 5.96 3.83 4.67
CA ILE A 44 6.51 3.37 3.38
C ILE A 44 7.25 4.54 2.75
#